data_AF-A0A7S3VQV5-F1
#
_entry.id   AF-A0A7S3VQV5-F1
#
_cell.length_a   1.000
_cell.length_b   1.000
_cell.length_c   1.000
_cell.angle_alpha   90.00
_cell.angle_beta   90.00
_cell.angle_gamma   90.00
#
_symmetry.space_group_name_H-M   'P 1'
#
loop_
_entity.id
_entity.type
_entity.pdbx_description
1 polymer ?
#
loop_
_entity_poly.entity_id
_entity_poly.type
_entity_poly.pdbx_seq_one_letter_code
_entity_poly.pdbx_strand_id
1 'polypeptide(L)'
;MVVESRALEADMNDAGAVLVSTLTLVDLAGSERVAKTGAEGIRMKEGTAINKSLLTLGNVINKLSEGAQAQGAHIPYRDSKLTRILQPSLGGNAKTSVICAITPALCHAEESHSTLRFACRAKRVVNNAVVNEVLSDAAVLKRQAHEIEELKNRLSASGMTAEVEEQI
;
A
#
# COMPACT_ATOMS: atom_id res chain seq x y z
N MET A 1 9.33 -6.06 -7.27
CA MET A 1 9.71 -7.48 -7.18
C MET A 1 8.64 -8.20 -6.39
N VAL A 2 8.05 -9.27 -6.94
CA VAL A 2 7.07 -10.10 -6.22
C VAL A 2 7.81 -11.34 -5.72
N VAL A 3 7.59 -11.68 -4.45
CA VAL A 3 8.17 -12.85 -3.79
C VAL A 3 7.02 -13.69 -3.25
N GLU A 4 7.06 -14.98 -3.54
CA GLU A 4 6.08 -15.94 -3.06
C GLU A 4 6.78 -16.92 -2.11
N SER A 5 6.08 -17.32 -1.05
CA SER A 5 6.54 -18.32 -0.09
C SER A 5 5.42 -19.31 0.22
N ARG A 6 5.80 -20.57 0.44
CA ARG A 6 4.91 -21.67 0.87
C ARG A 6 5.49 -22.29 2.14
N ALA A 7 4.63 -22.60 3.11
CA ALA A 7 5.05 -23.35 4.29
C ALA A 7 5.49 -24.77 3.88
N LEU A 8 6.58 -25.26 4.48
CA LEU A 8 7.12 -26.61 4.23
C LEU A 8 6.36 -27.69 5.00
N GLU A 9 5.76 -27.32 6.14
CA GLU A 9 4.93 -28.20 6.94
C GLU A 9 3.49 -27.70 6.85
N ALA A 10 2.72 -28.33 5.97
CA ALA A 10 1.29 -28.11 5.91
C ALA A 10 0.67 -28.71 7.17
N ASP A 11 0.37 -27.87 8.15
CA ASP A 11 -0.69 -28.18 9.09
C ASP A 11 -1.93 -28.58 8.25
N MET A 12 -2.76 -29.54 8.69
CA MET A 12 -3.86 -30.04 7.82
C MET A 12 -4.83 -28.94 7.36
N ASN A 13 -4.81 -27.78 8.04
CA ASN A 13 -5.53 -26.54 7.75
C ASN A 13 -4.81 -25.55 6.80
N ASP A 14 -3.51 -25.71 6.52
CA ASP A 14 -2.67 -24.76 5.75
C ASP A 14 -2.14 -25.35 4.43
N ALA A 15 -2.66 -26.51 4.01
CA ALA A 15 -2.26 -27.20 2.79
C ALA A 15 -2.67 -26.42 1.51
N GLY A 16 -1.96 -25.34 1.20
CA GLY A 16 -2.08 -24.61 -0.06
C GLY A 16 -2.23 -23.08 0.05
N ALA A 17 -1.92 -22.48 1.20
CA ALA A 17 -1.74 -21.03 1.29
C ALA A 17 -0.38 -20.62 0.69
N VAL A 18 -0.41 -19.58 -0.15
CA VAL A 18 0.80 -18.94 -0.70
C VAL A 18 0.87 -17.54 -0.13
N LEU A 19 1.95 -17.24 0.58
CA LEU A 19 2.24 -15.88 1.04
C LEU A 19 2.86 -15.10 -0.11
N VAL A 20 2.30 -13.94 -0.42
CA VAL A 20 2.78 -13.06 -1.48
C VAL A 20 3.28 -11.74 -0.88
N SER A 21 4.48 -11.33 -1.26
CA SER A 21 5.05 -10.05 -0.85
C SER A 21 5.52 -9.28 -2.07
N THR A 22 5.39 -7.95 -2.02
CA THR A 22 5.92 -7.07 -3.06
C THR A 22 6.93 -6.11 -2.45
N LEU A 23 8.18 -6.18 -2.94
CA LEU A 23 9.21 -5.18 -2.65
C LEU A 23 9.26 -4.15 -3.77
N THR A 24 9.08 -2.89 -3.40
CA THR A 24 9.17 -1.74 -4.31
C THR A 24 10.31 -0.83 -3.84
N LEU A 25 11.34 -0.70 -4.68
CA LEU A 25 12.43 0.26 -4.50
C LEU A 25 12.25 1.35 -5.54
N VAL A 26 12.24 2.61 -5.09
CA VAL A 26 11.90 3.77 -5.93
C VAL A 26 13.00 4.79 -5.80
N ASP A 27 13.64 5.09 -6.93
CA ASP A 27 14.51 6.26 -7.06
C ASP A 27 13.72 7.38 -7.74
N LEU A 28 13.59 8.52 -7.06
CA LEU A 28 12.79 9.64 -7.51
C LEU A 28 13.68 10.66 -8.21
N ALA A 29 13.10 11.36 -9.19
CA ALA A 29 13.76 12.51 -9.79
C ALA A 29 14.00 13.64 -8.76
N GLY A 30 14.87 14.57 -9.13
CA GLY A 30 15.21 15.73 -8.30
C GLY A 30 13.96 16.53 -7.87
N SER A 31 13.90 16.87 -6.58
CA SER A 31 12.80 17.63 -5.99
C SER A 31 12.97 19.15 -6.12
N GLU A 32 14.07 19.59 -6.70
CA GLU A 32 14.38 21.00 -6.91
C GLU A 32 13.44 21.65 -7.94
N ARG A 33 13.25 22.96 -7.76
CA ARG A 33 12.42 23.75 -8.67
C ARG A 33 13.08 23.87 -10.04
N VAL A 34 12.31 23.63 -11.11
CA VAL A 34 12.76 23.81 -12.51
C VAL A 34 13.39 25.18 -12.75
N ALA A 35 12.89 26.24 -12.11
CA ALA A 35 13.44 27.59 -12.24
C ALA A 35 14.92 27.70 -11.82
N LYS A 36 15.41 26.80 -10.95
CA LYS A 36 16.81 26.77 -10.48
C LYS A 36 17.72 25.90 -11.34
N THR A 37 17.17 25.16 -12.32
CA THR A 37 17.96 24.24 -13.16
C THR A 37 18.57 24.91 -14.39
N GLY A 38 18.11 26.12 -14.74
CA GLY A 38 18.55 26.83 -15.95
C GLY A 38 18.17 26.12 -17.25
N ALA A 39 17.25 25.16 -17.20
CA ALA A 39 16.84 24.38 -18.36
C ALA A 39 15.94 25.18 -19.30
N GLU A 40 16.26 25.21 -20.60
CA GLU A 40 15.45 25.88 -21.64
C GLU A 40 14.89 24.88 -22.66
N GLY A 41 13.88 25.31 -23.43
CA GLY A 41 13.32 24.55 -24.55
C GLY A 41 12.75 23.18 -24.18
N ILE A 42 13.26 22.11 -24.80
CA ILE A 42 12.80 20.73 -24.57
C ILE A 42 13.07 20.28 -23.13
N ARG A 43 14.22 20.66 -22.55
CA ARG A 43 14.57 20.34 -21.15
C ARG A 43 13.64 21.02 -20.15
N MET A 44 13.11 22.20 -20.47
CA MET A 44 12.08 22.87 -19.65
C MET A 44 10.77 22.08 -19.65
N LYS A 45 10.34 21.57 -20.82
CA LYS A 45 9.12 20.75 -20.94
C LYS A 45 9.25 19.44 -20.16
N GLU A 46 10.42 18.81 -20.23
CA GLU A 46 10.74 17.60 -19.46
C GLU A 46 10.75 17.89 -17.94
N GLY A 47 11.45 18.94 -17.51
CA GLY A 47 11.50 19.37 -16.10
C GLY A 47 10.11 19.67 -15.54
N THR A 48 9.21 20.22 -16.36
CA THR A 48 7.80 20.46 -16.01
C THR A 48 7.05 19.15 -15.77
N ALA A 49 7.23 18.15 -16.64
CA ALA A 49 6.58 16.85 -16.50
C ALA A 49 7.10 16.06 -15.27
N ILE A 50 8.41 16.10 -15.03
CA ILE A 50 9.05 15.53 -13.83
C ILE A 50 8.46 16.15 -12.56
N ASN A 51 8.43 17.48 -12.51
CA ASN A 51 7.91 18.20 -11.36
C ASN A 51 6.41 17.98 -11.15
N LYS A 52 5.63 17.74 -12.23
CA LYS A 52 4.22 17.39 -12.09
C LYS A 52 4.04 16.12 -11.24
N SER A 53 4.77 15.04 -11.51
CA SER A 53 4.66 13.81 -10.71
C SER A 53 5.08 13.98 -9.25
N LEU A 54 6.15 14.73 -8.99
CA LEU A 54 6.63 15.00 -7.63
C LEU A 54 5.70 15.95 -6.86
N LEU A 55 5.11 16.92 -7.53
CA LEU A 55 4.07 17.79 -6.96
C LEU A 55 2.84 16.97 -6.57
N THR A 56 2.36 16.09 -7.45
CA THR A 56 1.24 15.19 -7.14
C THR A 56 1.56 14.28 -5.96
N LEU A 57 2.79 13.73 -5.90
CA LEU A 57 3.25 12.95 -4.76
C LEU A 57 3.21 13.77 -3.46
N GLY A 58 3.70 15.01 -3.49
CA GLY A 58 3.61 15.94 -2.36
C GLY A 58 2.17 16.19 -1.89
N ASN A 59 1.24 16.37 -2.82
CA ASN A 59 -0.18 16.59 -2.53
C ASN A 59 -0.84 15.35 -1.89
N VAL A 60 -0.54 14.15 -2.40
CA VAL A 60 -1.01 12.88 -1.84
C VAL A 60 -0.52 12.73 -0.40
N ILE A 61 0.79 12.92 -0.16
CA ILE A 61 1.38 12.83 1.18
C ILE A 61 0.77 13.88 2.13
N ASN A 62 0.55 15.11 1.66
CA ASN A 62 -0.05 16.14 2.50
C ASN A 62 -1.45 15.73 2.99
N LYS A 63 -2.33 15.33 2.05
CA LYS A 63 -3.69 14.89 2.38
C LYS A 63 -3.69 13.68 3.32
N LEU A 64 -2.85 12.69 3.05
CA LEU A 64 -2.73 11.51 3.91
C LEU A 64 -2.25 11.88 5.31
N SER A 65 -1.27 12.78 5.42
CA SER A 65 -0.74 13.25 6.70
C SER A 65 -1.78 13.99 7.54
N GLU A 66 -2.80 14.57 6.92
CA GLU A 66 -3.92 15.27 7.56
C GLU A 66 -5.07 14.32 7.92
N GLY A 67 -4.94 13.02 7.67
CA GLY A 67 -5.97 12.03 8.00
C GLY A 67 -7.13 11.99 7.00
N ALA A 68 -6.99 12.59 5.82
CA ALA A 68 -8.05 12.66 4.81
C ALA A 68 -8.64 11.28 4.46
N GLN A 69 -7.82 10.23 4.41
CA GLN A 69 -8.30 8.88 4.12
C GLN A 69 -9.21 8.32 5.23
N ALA A 70 -8.88 8.55 6.50
CA ALA A 70 -9.72 8.14 7.63
C ALA A 70 -11.05 8.91 7.66
N GLN A 71 -11.07 10.11 7.08
CA GLN A 71 -12.27 10.94 6.92
C GLN A 71 -13.06 10.61 5.63
N GLY A 72 -12.65 9.59 4.87
CA GLY A 72 -13.30 9.23 3.60
C GLY A 72 -13.09 10.24 2.46
N ALA A 73 -12.15 11.19 2.60
CA ALA A 73 -11.88 12.20 1.59
C ALA A 73 -11.04 11.65 0.42
N HIS A 74 -11.26 12.21 -0.77
CA HIS A 74 -10.58 11.79 -1.99
C HIS A 74 -9.07 12.10 -1.98
N ILE A 75 -8.26 11.06 -2.16
CA ILE A 75 -6.81 11.13 -2.35
C ILE A 75 -6.49 11.04 -3.86
N PRO A 76 -5.77 12.03 -4.44
CA PRO A 76 -5.59 12.17 -5.89
C PRO A 76 -4.50 11.25 -6.46
N TYR A 77 -4.55 9.94 -6.20
CA TYR A 77 -3.55 8.99 -6.73
C TYR A 77 -3.50 8.96 -8.27
N ARG A 78 -4.63 9.29 -8.92
CA ARG A 78 -4.77 9.22 -10.39
C ARG A 78 -4.17 10.39 -11.14
N ASP A 79 -3.80 11.47 -10.45
CA ASP A 79 -3.31 12.70 -11.07
C ASP A 79 -1.89 12.55 -11.67
N SER A 80 -1.18 11.48 -11.30
CA SER A 80 0.09 11.09 -11.92
C SER A 80 0.24 9.56 -12.00
N LYS A 81 1.00 9.07 -12.98
CA LYS A 81 1.35 7.64 -13.08
C LYS A 81 2.15 7.17 -11.85
N LEU A 82 3.05 8.02 -11.35
CA LEU A 82 3.87 7.75 -10.18
C LEU A 82 3.00 7.45 -8.96
N THR A 83 2.09 8.36 -8.59
CA THR A 83 1.21 8.18 -7.42
C THR A 83 0.23 7.03 -7.59
N ARG A 84 -0.12 6.67 -8.83
CA ARG A 84 -0.96 5.49 -9.10
C ARG A 84 -0.20 4.19 -8.86
N ILE A 85 1.07 4.13 -9.24
CA ILE A 85 1.94 2.98 -8.97
C ILE A 85 2.22 2.86 -7.46
N LEU A 86 2.44 3.99 -6.78
CA LEU A 86 2.78 4.03 -5.35
C LEU A 86 1.57 4.00 -4.41
N GLN A 87 0.34 3.88 -4.94
CA GLN A 87 -0.87 3.85 -4.12
C GLN A 87 -0.83 2.77 -3.02
N PRO A 88 -0.35 1.53 -3.25
CA PRO A 88 -0.22 0.56 -2.16
C PRO A 88 0.77 1.00 -1.07
N SER A 89 1.78 1.78 -1.43
CA SER A 89 2.84 2.27 -0.54
C SER A 89 2.46 3.51 0.27
N LEU A 90 1.40 4.24 -0.11
CA LEU A 90 0.98 5.48 0.52
C LEU A 90 -0.46 5.33 0.99
N GLY A 91 -0.68 5.12 2.30
CA GLY A 91 -2.02 4.88 2.87
C GLY A 91 -2.60 3.49 2.55
N GLY A 92 -1.85 2.62 1.89
CA GLY A 92 -2.31 1.29 1.46
C GLY A 92 -1.72 0.13 2.27
N ASN A 93 -1.74 -1.06 1.67
CA ASN A 93 -1.15 -2.27 2.22
C ASN A 93 0.33 -2.37 1.86
N ALA A 94 1.17 -1.66 2.61
CA ALA A 94 2.62 -1.80 2.54
C ALA A 94 3.30 -1.29 3.81
N LYS A 95 4.46 -1.85 4.12
CA LYS A 95 5.42 -1.20 5.02
C LYS A 95 6.28 -0.25 4.19
N THR A 96 6.19 1.04 4.48
CA THR A 96 6.85 2.08 3.67
C THR A 96 7.88 2.83 4.49
N SER A 97 9.04 3.08 3.88
CA SER A 97 10.08 3.94 4.41
C SER A 97 10.49 4.94 3.33
N VAL A 98 10.73 6.19 3.74
CA VAL A 98 11.11 7.27 2.84
C VAL A 98 12.48 7.77 3.26
N ILE A 99 13.44 7.72 2.34
CA ILE A 99 14.79 8.25 2.54
C ILE A 99 14.83 9.63 1.90
N CYS A 100 15.10 10.65 2.71
CA CYS A 100 15.23 12.02 2.25
C CYS A 100 16.71 12.40 2.14
N ALA A 101 17.22 12.49 0.92
CA ALA A 101 18.58 12.95 0.66
C ALA A 101 18.63 14.49 0.71
N ILE A 102 19.50 15.02 1.57
CA ILE A 102 19.71 16.47 1.74
C ILE A 102 21.19 16.81 1.65
N THR A 103 21.49 18.08 1.39
CA THR A 103 22.86 18.61 1.42
C THR A 103 23.01 19.67 2.51
N PRO A 104 24.15 19.70 3.24
CA PRO A 104 24.43 20.73 4.24
C PRO A 104 24.92 22.05 3.62
N ALA A 105 25.13 22.12 2.29
CA ALA A 105 25.64 23.32 1.64
C ALA A 105 24.64 24.49 1.71
N LEU A 106 25.14 25.67 2.11
CA LEU A 106 24.30 26.85 2.34
C LEU A 106 23.55 27.30 1.07
N CYS A 107 24.15 27.16 -0.11
CA CYS A 107 23.52 27.48 -1.40
C CYS A 107 22.26 26.63 -1.70
N HIS A 108 22.07 25.52 -0.99
CA HIS A 108 20.94 24.62 -1.14
C HIS A 108 20.05 24.54 0.11
N ALA A 109 20.25 25.43 1.10
CA ALA A 109 19.52 25.41 2.37
C ALA A 109 18.00 25.41 2.20
N GLU A 110 17.47 26.16 1.21
CA GLU A 110 16.02 26.19 0.93
C GLU A 110 15.47 24.85 0.43
N GLU A 111 16.21 24.13 -0.42
CA GLU A 111 15.79 22.84 -0.97
C GLU A 111 15.91 21.75 0.10
N SER A 112 16.98 21.76 0.89
CA SER A 112 17.14 20.87 2.06
C SER A 112 16.02 21.08 3.07
N HIS A 113 15.66 22.33 3.36
CA HIS A 113 14.53 22.65 4.24
C HIS A 113 13.18 22.21 3.67
N SER A 114 12.95 22.37 2.36
CA SER A 114 11.74 21.89 1.68
C SER A 114 11.62 20.37 1.76
N THR A 115 12.74 19.66 1.59
CA THR A 115 12.84 18.20 1.74
C THR A 115 12.54 17.76 3.17
N LEU A 116 13.07 18.44 4.18
CA LEU A 116 12.78 18.14 5.59
C LEU A 116 11.29 18.35 5.93
N ARG A 117 10.66 19.41 5.41
CA ARG A 117 9.21 19.62 5.59
C ARG A 117 8.39 18.50 4.95
N PHE A 118 8.81 18.03 3.78
CA PHE A 118 8.21 16.86 3.14
C PHE A 118 8.37 15.61 4.03
N ALA A 119 9.56 15.37 4.57
CA ALA A 119 9.82 14.25 5.48
C ALA A 119 8.90 14.27 6.71
N CYS A 120 8.69 15.45 7.32
CA CYS A 120 7.79 15.62 8.45
C CYS A 120 6.34 15.23 8.12
N ARG A 121 5.85 15.57 6.92
CA ARG A 121 4.52 15.14 6.47
C ARG A 121 4.46 13.65 6.16
N ALA A 122 5.46 13.14 5.43
CA ALA A 122 5.56 11.73 5.07
C ALA A 122 5.57 10.83 6.33
N LYS A 123 6.27 11.25 7.39
CA LYS A 123 6.31 10.54 8.69
C LYS A 123 4.93 10.35 9.33
N ARG A 124 3.98 11.23 9.05
CA ARG A 124 2.61 11.17 9.62
C ARG A 124 1.66 10.31 8.79
N VAL A 125 2.06 9.87 7.60
CA VAL A 125 1.24 8.97 6.77
C VAL A 125 1.18 7.60 7.44
N VAL A 126 -0.04 7.09 7.62
CA VAL A 126 -0.29 5.77 8.22
C VAL A 126 -0.73 4.81 7.12
N ASN A 127 -0.06 3.67 7.04
CA ASN A 127 -0.42 2.56 6.17
C ASN A 127 -1.15 1.48 6.98
N ASN A 128 -1.98 0.68 6.30
CA ASN A 128 -2.63 -0.50 6.89
C ASN A 128 -2.02 -1.77 6.29
N ALA A 129 -0.84 -2.14 6.78
CA ALA A 129 -0.12 -3.30 6.28
C ALA A 129 -0.71 -4.61 6.84
N VAL A 130 -1.17 -5.48 5.95
CA VAL A 130 -1.69 -6.82 6.23
C VAL A 130 -0.93 -7.87 5.42
N VAL A 131 -0.84 -9.08 5.96
CA VAL A 131 -0.20 -10.21 5.28
C VAL A 131 -1.02 -10.56 4.04
N ASN A 132 -0.38 -10.63 2.87
CA ASN A 132 -1.06 -11.12 1.67
C ASN A 132 -0.95 -12.64 1.63
N GLU A 133 -2.07 -13.29 1.89
CA GLU A 133 -2.24 -14.73 1.78
C GLU A 133 -3.16 -15.01 0.59
N VAL A 134 -2.68 -15.83 -0.34
CA VAL A 134 -3.44 -16.30 -1.49
C VAL A 134 -3.67 -17.79 -1.29
N LEU A 135 -4.92 -18.16 -1.01
CA LEU A 135 -5.34 -19.55 -0.95
C LEU A 135 -5.57 -20.05 -2.38
N SER A 136 -5.01 -21.22 -2.71
CA SER A 136 -5.38 -21.91 -3.94
C SER A 136 -6.86 -22.34 -3.91
N ASP A 137 -7.53 -22.44 -5.06
CA ASP A 137 -8.94 -22.87 -5.13
C ASP A 137 -9.18 -24.21 -4.41
N ALA A 138 -8.24 -25.14 -4.52
CA ALA A 138 -8.27 -26.41 -3.80
C ALA A 138 -8.15 -26.23 -2.27
N ALA A 139 -7.32 -25.30 -1.81
CA ALA A 139 -7.18 -24.97 -0.39
C ALA A 139 -8.43 -24.25 0.16
N VAL A 140 -9.03 -23.34 -0.63
CA VAL A 140 -10.30 -22.68 -0.29
C VAL A 140 -11.41 -23.72 -0.12
N LEU A 141 -11.57 -24.61 -1.10
CA LEU A 141 -12.57 -25.69 -1.06
C LEU A 141 -12.37 -26.60 0.16
N LYS A 142 -11.12 -26.98 0.46
CA LYS A 142 -10.81 -27.84 1.60
C LYS A 142 -11.10 -27.15 2.94
N ARG A 143 -10.73 -25.88 3.09
CA ARG A 143 -10.98 -25.08 4.29
C ARG A 143 -12.48 -24.87 4.52
N GLN A 144 -13.22 -24.54 3.47
CA GLN A 144 -14.68 -24.39 3.54
C GLN A 144 -15.37 -25.71 3.88
N ALA A 145 -14.95 -26.83 3.29
CA ALA A 145 -15.50 -28.14 3.61
C ALA A 145 -15.31 -28.51 5.09
N HIS A 146 -14.13 -28.23 5.64
CA HIS A 146 -13.84 -28.47 7.05
C HIS A 146 -14.67 -27.57 7.97
N GLU A 147 -14.78 -26.27 7.65
CA GLU A 147 -15.57 -25.31 8.43
C GLU A 147 -17.07 -25.67 8.41
N ILE A 148 -17.59 -26.15 7.28
CA ILE A 148 -18.96 -26.67 7.19
C ILE A 148 -19.15 -27.89 8.11
N GLU A 149 -18.19 -28.82 8.13
CA GLU A 149 -18.25 -30.01 8.97
C GLU A 149 -18.22 -29.65 10.46
N GLU A 150 -17.32 -28.75 10.87
CA GLU A 150 -17.23 -28.28 12.25
C GLU A 150 -18.51 -27.56 12.69
N LEU A 151 -19.05 -26.67 11.86
CA LEU A 151 -20.29 -25.97 12.13
C LEU A 151 -21.49 -26.93 12.24
N LYS A 152 -21.55 -27.96 11.38
CA LYS A 152 -22.57 -29.02 11.48
C LYS A 152 -22.45 -29.80 12.79
N ASN A 153 -21.23 -30.16 13.18
CA ASN A 153 -20.99 -30.86 14.45
C ASN A 153 -21.36 -30.00 15.67
N ARG A 154 -21.13 -28.69 15.61
CA ARG A 154 -21.55 -27.74 16.65
C ARG A 154 -23.07 -27.58 16.70
N LEU A 155 -23.75 -27.52 15.55
CA LEU A 155 -25.21 -27.47 15.46
C LEU A 155 -25.86 -28.75 16.01
N SER A 156 -25.31 -29.92 15.67
CA SER A 156 -25.80 -31.20 16.19
C SER A 156 -25.54 -31.34 17.69
N ALA A 157 -24.39 -30.86 18.19
CA ALA A 157 -24.07 -30.84 19.61
C ALA A 157 -24.92 -29.82 20.40
N SER A 158 -25.36 -28.73 19.75
CA SER A 158 -26.21 -27.69 20.35
C SER A 158 -27.71 -28.00 20.25
N GLY A 159 -28.11 -29.16 19.71
CA GLY A 159 -29.50 -29.61 19.68
C GLY A 159 -30.47 -28.77 18.83
N MET A 160 -29.98 -27.88 17.96
CA MET A 160 -30.83 -26.98 17.17
C MET A 160 -31.44 -27.62 15.90
N THR A 161 -31.31 -28.93 15.71
CA THR A 161 -31.84 -29.64 14.52
C THR A 161 -33.20 -30.30 14.74
N ALA A 162 -33.89 -30.07 15.87
CA ALA A 162 -35.17 -30.74 16.15
C ALA A 162 -36.45 -29.98 15.72
N GLU A 163 -36.38 -28.78 15.13
CA GLU A 163 -37.60 -27.96 14.92
C GLU A 163 -37.93 -27.56 13.47
N VAL A 164 -37.26 -28.10 12.44
CA VAL A 164 -37.56 -27.70 11.03
C VAL A 164 -38.30 -28.78 10.22
N GLU A 165 -38.45 -30.01 10.72
CA GLU A 165 -39.12 -31.09 9.96
C GLU A 165 -40.62 -31.28 10.27
N GLU A 166 -41.24 -30.48 11.14
CA GLU A 166 -42.66 -30.67 11.54
C GLU A 166 -43.63 -29.63 10.95
N GLN A 167 -43.42 -29.23 9.68
CA GLN A 167 -44.40 -28.41 8.94
C GLN A 167 -44.34 -28.69 7.42
N ILE A 168 -44.63 -29.93 7.03
CA ILE A 168 -45.29 -30.29 5.76
C ILE A 168 -46.35 -31.34 6.10
#